data_AF-A0A1Q8QAV7-F1
#
_entry.id   AF-A0A1Q8QAV7-F1
#
_cell.length_a   1.000
_cell.length_b   1.000
_cell.length_c   1.000
_cell.angle_alpha   90.00
_cell.angle_beta   90.00
_cell.angle_gamma   90.00
#
_symmetry.space_group_name_H-M   'P 1'
#
loop_
_entity.id
_entity.type
_entity.pdbx_description
1 polymer ?
#
loop_
_entity_poly.entity_id
_entity_poly.type
_entity_poly.pdbx_seq_one_letter_code
_entity_poly.pdbx_strand_id
1 'polypeptide(L)'
;MFDVYDPVTDEVLIPSNALIDEHYAQLIEDKGFSSLMIRSTLTCQAKHGVCAMCYGRDLARGHLVNVGETVGIIAAQSIGEPGTQLTMRTFHIGGTAAREIAQSSVTAQHNGRIVLSRVKSIVNQQGHTIMMGKSGQVSVVDDQGRERERYSLPSGAKLFAVAGQEVKKDQLLAEWDPFNEPFVTDVAGVIRFTDIVEGKTYQEKVDDATKRATQTIIEYRTTSFRPSISIVDERGNPKSRPGTNTPAIFSMPVGAILMLRDGQEVFEGDIIARKPRESSKTKDIVGGLPRVAELFEVRKPKEMAVVSEIDGLVSFGAETKGKRKIVVTPEAGDAKEYLIPRGKHVTVQEGDFVEAGELLTEGYPELHDILKIKGEKFLAKYLVDEIQDVYRFQGVGINDKHIEIIVRQMLKKVSILDSGETTFLIGEQVDKIRFMEENLRCVEEGLKPAMAEPLVLGITQASLSTDSFISAASFQETTKVLTEASLMGKDDSLRGLKENVIVGRLIPAGTGYRRYMESEIEVPRQPERPDRFLEELEENPIIGLDVE
;
A
#
# COMPACT_ATOMS: atom_id res chain seq x y z
N MET A 1 -23.58 11.40 1.24
CA MET A 1 -22.47 11.41 2.20
C MET A 1 -23.09 11.29 3.57
N PHE A 2 -22.44 10.61 4.50
CA PHE A 2 -23.10 10.15 5.73
C PHE A 2 -22.74 11.07 6.89
N ASP A 3 -23.73 11.37 7.74
CA ASP A 3 -23.47 11.98 9.04
C ASP A 3 -22.77 10.95 9.95
N VAL A 4 -21.93 11.42 10.86
CA VAL A 4 -21.30 10.56 11.87
C VAL A 4 -22.18 10.58 13.11
N TYR A 5 -22.73 9.42 13.45
CA TYR A 5 -23.59 9.22 14.60
C TYR A 5 -22.80 8.72 15.80
N ASP A 6 -23.19 9.15 17.00
CA ASP A 6 -22.70 8.55 18.23
C ASP A 6 -23.15 7.09 18.31
N PRO A 7 -22.23 6.13 18.51
CA PRO A 7 -22.58 4.71 18.60
C PRO A 7 -23.49 4.35 19.78
N VAL A 8 -23.62 5.23 20.80
CA VAL A 8 -24.41 5.00 22.01
C VAL A 8 -25.73 5.78 21.98
N THR A 9 -25.71 7.06 21.60
CA THR A 9 -26.89 7.93 21.68
C THR A 9 -27.65 8.04 20.36
N ASP A 10 -27.08 7.56 19.25
CA ASP A 10 -27.63 7.71 17.88
C ASP A 10 -27.86 9.17 17.47
N GLU A 11 -27.21 10.11 18.17
CA GLU A 11 -27.23 11.54 17.84
C GLU A 11 -26.13 11.86 16.83
N VAL A 12 -26.38 12.85 15.97
CA VAL A 12 -25.38 13.32 15.00
C VAL A 12 -24.26 14.06 15.74
N LEU A 13 -23.06 13.50 15.73
CA LEU A 13 -21.85 14.13 16.27
C LEU A 13 -21.20 15.05 15.26
N ILE A 14 -21.07 14.59 14.02
CA ILE A 14 -20.42 15.34 12.94
C ILE A 14 -21.38 15.36 11.76
N PRO A 15 -21.88 16.54 11.36
CA PRO A 15 -22.75 16.64 10.21
C PRO A 15 -21.99 16.32 8.93
N SER A 16 -22.70 15.78 7.94
CA SER A 16 -22.15 15.53 6.62
C SER A 16 -21.57 16.81 6.01
N ASN A 17 -20.43 16.66 5.33
CA ASN A 17 -19.64 17.76 4.77
C ASN A 17 -19.01 18.75 5.79
N ALA A 18 -19.00 18.44 7.09
CA ALA A 18 -18.21 19.22 8.03
C ALA A 18 -16.71 19.14 7.71
N LEU A 19 -16.01 20.26 7.89
CA LEU A 19 -14.55 20.29 7.89
C LEU A 19 -14.07 19.78 9.25
N ILE A 20 -13.30 18.71 9.26
CA ILE A 20 -12.71 18.20 10.51
C ILE A 20 -11.61 19.16 10.95
N ASP A 21 -11.88 19.86 12.05
CA ASP A 21 -10.95 20.73 12.76
C ASP A 21 -10.44 20.05 14.04
N GLU A 22 -9.64 20.75 14.82
CA GLU A 22 -9.07 20.24 16.07
C GLU A 22 -10.16 19.87 17.10
N HIS A 23 -11.31 20.55 17.08
CA HIS A 23 -12.43 20.25 17.96
C HIS A 23 -13.10 18.92 17.61
N TYR A 24 -13.42 18.73 16.33
CA TYR A 24 -13.96 17.44 15.86
C TYR A 24 -12.95 16.31 16.00
N ALA A 25 -11.65 16.57 15.81
CA ALA A 25 -10.62 15.56 16.01
C ALA A 25 -10.58 15.05 17.46
N GLN A 26 -10.63 15.94 18.45
CA GLN A 26 -10.72 15.55 19.86
C GLN A 26 -12.00 14.77 20.16
N LEU A 27 -13.14 15.21 19.62
CA LEU A 27 -14.41 14.50 19.78
C LEU A 27 -14.34 13.06 19.22
N ILE A 28 -13.67 12.88 18.09
CA ILE A 28 -13.47 11.57 17.46
C ILE A 28 -12.61 10.66 18.35
N GLU A 29 -11.53 11.19 18.92
CA GLU A 29 -10.64 10.47 19.83
C GLU A 29 -11.34 10.09 21.14
N ASP A 30 -12.06 11.03 21.75
CA ASP A 30 -12.79 10.82 23.02
C ASP A 30 -13.88 9.75 22.87
N LYS A 31 -14.54 9.70 21.71
CA LYS A 31 -15.58 8.71 21.40
C LYS A 31 -15.02 7.38 20.92
N GLY A 32 -13.72 7.30 20.61
CA GLY A 32 -13.03 6.06 20.26
C GLY A 32 -13.37 5.51 18.87
N PHE A 33 -13.71 6.34 17.89
CA PHE A 33 -13.99 5.84 16.54
C PHE A 33 -12.73 5.20 15.93
N SER A 34 -12.85 3.94 15.49
CA SER A 34 -11.75 3.20 14.85
C SER A 34 -11.57 3.52 13.37
N SER A 35 -12.64 3.94 12.68
CA SER A 35 -12.60 4.34 11.27
C SER A 35 -13.71 5.33 10.94
N LEU A 36 -13.43 6.21 9.97
CA LEU A 36 -14.37 7.23 9.49
C LEU A 36 -14.34 7.30 7.97
N MET A 37 -15.52 7.54 7.38
CA MET A 37 -15.66 7.75 5.95
C MET A 37 -15.43 9.22 5.61
N ILE A 38 -14.31 9.52 4.95
CA ILE A 38 -13.94 10.89 4.55
C ILE A 38 -14.06 11.08 3.03
N ARG A 39 -14.08 12.35 2.61
CA ARG A 39 -13.88 12.70 1.20
C ARG A 39 -12.41 12.56 0.85
N SER A 40 -12.15 12.10 -0.36
CA SER A 40 -10.81 11.96 -0.91
C SER A 40 -10.73 12.66 -2.27
N THR A 41 -9.53 13.16 -2.61
CA THR A 41 -9.27 13.73 -3.93
C THR A 41 -9.38 12.67 -5.02
N LEU A 42 -9.16 11.39 -4.71
CA LEU A 42 -9.32 10.25 -5.63
C LEU A 42 -10.77 10.10 -6.11
N THR A 43 -11.73 10.30 -5.20
CA THR A 43 -13.18 10.16 -5.48
C THR A 43 -13.83 11.40 -6.08
N CYS A 44 -13.07 12.47 -6.32
CA CYS A 44 -13.64 13.72 -6.79
C CYS A 44 -14.15 13.61 -8.24
N GLN A 45 -15.41 13.99 -8.48
CA GLN A 45 -16.05 13.95 -9.80
C GLN A 45 -15.90 15.26 -10.60
N ALA A 46 -15.12 16.23 -10.11
CA ALA A 46 -14.85 17.46 -10.83
C ALA A 46 -14.18 17.15 -12.18
N LYS A 47 -14.76 17.66 -13.28
CA LYS A 47 -14.23 17.47 -14.65
C LYS A 47 -12.82 18.04 -14.81
N HIS A 48 -12.56 19.19 -14.20
CA HIS A 48 -11.26 19.83 -14.21
C HIS A 48 -10.86 20.19 -12.79
N GLY A 49 -9.67 19.75 -12.37
CA GLY A 49 -9.17 19.97 -11.02
C GLY A 49 -9.86 19.10 -9.96
N VAL A 50 -9.97 19.65 -8.75
CA VAL A 50 -10.53 19.02 -7.55
C VAL A 50 -11.43 20.03 -6.85
N CYS A 51 -12.60 19.61 -6.37
CA CYS A 51 -13.48 20.50 -5.62
C CYS A 51 -12.94 20.78 -4.20
N ALA A 52 -13.23 21.96 -3.65
CA ALA A 52 -12.73 22.38 -2.34
C ALA A 52 -13.03 21.37 -1.22
N MET A 53 -14.23 20.79 -1.22
CA MET A 53 -14.63 19.81 -0.19
C MET A 53 -13.89 18.48 -0.26
N CYS A 54 -13.42 18.06 -1.44
CA CYS A 54 -12.63 16.83 -1.56
C CYS A 54 -11.17 17.02 -1.14
N TYR A 55 -10.66 18.25 -1.20
CA TYR A 55 -9.31 18.59 -0.72
C TYR A 55 -9.31 18.99 0.76
N GLY A 56 -10.37 19.67 1.19
CA GLY A 56 -10.58 20.14 2.55
C GLY A 56 -9.70 21.35 2.88
N ARG A 57 -9.02 21.26 4.02
CA ARG A 57 -8.21 22.34 4.59
C ARG A 57 -6.92 22.57 3.81
N ASP A 58 -6.59 23.84 3.56
CA ASP A 58 -5.26 24.27 3.17
C ASP A 58 -4.34 24.18 4.39
N LEU A 59 -3.30 23.34 4.30
CA LEU A 59 -2.38 23.08 5.40
C LEU A 59 -1.42 24.24 5.66
N ALA A 60 -1.23 25.16 4.70
CA ALA A 60 -0.37 26.32 4.87
C ALA A 60 -1.07 27.47 5.61
N ARG A 61 -2.39 27.63 5.39
CA ARG A 61 -3.16 28.77 5.91
C ARG A 61 -4.18 28.38 6.99
N GLY A 62 -4.54 27.10 7.08
CA GLY A 62 -5.39 26.58 8.14
C GLY A 62 -6.90 26.78 7.93
N HIS A 63 -7.34 27.31 6.79
CA HIS A 63 -8.77 27.41 6.42
C HIS A 63 -9.14 26.48 5.26
N LEU A 64 -10.42 26.42 4.90
CA LEU A 64 -10.89 25.68 3.73
C LEU A 64 -10.21 26.20 2.45
N VAL A 65 -9.73 25.30 1.58
CA VAL A 65 -8.99 25.71 0.39
C VAL A 65 -9.79 26.67 -0.50
N ASN A 66 -9.12 27.71 -1.00
CA ASN A 66 -9.71 28.68 -1.90
C ASN A 66 -9.93 28.08 -3.30
N VAL A 67 -10.96 28.57 -4.00
CA VAL A 67 -11.17 28.20 -5.40
C VAL A 67 -10.05 28.80 -6.25
N GLY A 68 -9.45 28.01 -7.13
CA GLY A 68 -8.33 28.46 -7.97
C GLY A 68 -6.94 28.22 -7.34
N GLU A 69 -6.85 27.63 -6.15
CA GLU A 69 -5.56 27.21 -5.57
C GLU A 69 -4.90 26.11 -6.42
N THR A 70 -3.58 26.18 -6.60
CA THR A 70 -2.80 25.22 -7.41
C THR A 70 -2.43 23.97 -6.62
N VAL A 71 -3.42 23.27 -6.07
CA VAL A 71 -3.22 22.09 -5.19
C VAL A 71 -2.34 20.99 -5.81
N GLY A 72 -2.33 20.85 -7.14
CA GLY A 72 -1.43 19.93 -7.85
C GLY A 72 0.04 20.32 -7.79
N ILE A 73 0.35 21.62 -7.90
CA ILE A 73 1.73 22.13 -7.77
C ILE A 73 2.18 22.03 -6.31
N ILE A 74 1.31 22.39 -5.37
CA ILE A 74 1.58 22.27 -3.93
C ILE A 74 1.89 20.81 -3.60
N ALA A 75 1.05 19.87 -4.03
CA ALA A 75 1.28 18.43 -3.81
C ALA A 75 2.61 17.94 -4.40
N ALA A 76 2.94 18.35 -5.62
CA ALA A 76 4.20 17.97 -6.25
C ALA A 76 5.42 18.52 -5.48
N GLN A 77 5.36 19.77 -5.00
CA GLN A 77 6.41 20.37 -4.18
C GLN A 77 6.54 19.69 -2.81
N SER A 78 5.43 19.44 -2.12
CA SER A 78 5.40 18.78 -0.81
C SER A 78 5.96 17.36 -0.83
N ILE A 79 6.01 16.71 -1.99
CA ILE A 79 6.61 15.38 -2.18
C ILE A 79 8.06 15.51 -2.68
N GLY A 80 8.29 16.39 -3.66
CA GLY A 80 9.57 16.53 -4.35
C GLY A 80 10.66 17.19 -3.50
N GLU A 81 10.36 18.30 -2.80
CA GLU A 81 11.34 19.00 -1.97
C GLU A 81 11.90 18.08 -0.88
N PRO A 82 11.07 17.42 -0.04
CA PRO A 82 11.60 16.46 0.92
C PRO A 82 12.34 15.30 0.24
N GLY A 83 11.86 14.78 -0.88
CA GLY A 83 12.55 13.69 -1.60
C GLY A 83 13.97 14.05 -2.02
N THR A 84 14.19 15.26 -2.55
CA THR A 84 15.53 15.75 -2.89
C THR A 84 16.41 15.94 -1.64
N GLN A 85 15.84 16.48 -0.56
CA GLN A 85 16.55 16.65 0.71
C GLN A 85 16.96 15.31 1.32
N LEU A 86 16.09 14.30 1.24
CA LEU A 86 16.32 12.95 1.73
C LEU A 86 17.47 12.27 1.01
N THR A 87 17.55 12.47 -0.31
CA THR A 87 18.69 11.98 -1.11
C THR A 87 20.01 12.57 -0.58
N MET A 88 20.06 13.86 -0.27
CA MET A 88 21.27 14.50 0.25
C MET A 88 21.62 14.07 1.68
N ARG A 89 20.63 13.93 2.59
CA ARG A 89 20.87 13.56 4.00
C ARG A 89 21.30 12.11 4.17
N THR A 90 20.75 11.21 3.36
CA THR A 90 20.92 9.76 3.54
C THR A 90 22.35 9.29 3.30
N PHE A 91 23.12 9.95 2.42
CA PHE A 91 24.53 9.61 2.20
C PHE A 91 25.43 9.85 3.42
N HIS A 92 25.01 10.68 4.37
CA HIS A 92 25.84 11.03 5.53
C HIS A 92 25.50 10.22 6.79
N ILE A 93 24.31 9.60 6.85
CA ILE A 93 23.82 8.81 7.99
C ILE A 93 24.01 7.29 7.75
N GLY A 94 24.65 6.92 6.63
CA GLY A 94 24.88 5.54 6.15
C GLY A 94 25.80 4.66 7.02
N GLY A 95 25.51 4.57 8.32
CA GLY A 95 26.26 3.77 9.29
C GLY A 95 25.56 3.55 10.63
N THR A 96 24.44 4.23 10.93
CA THR A 96 23.68 4.01 12.18
C THR A 96 22.30 3.44 11.87
N ALA A 97 22.17 2.13 12.03
CA ALA A 97 20.89 1.44 11.91
C ALA A 97 19.99 1.87 13.08
N ALA A 98 19.05 2.79 12.83
CA ALA A 98 17.98 3.07 13.77
C ALA A 98 17.05 1.84 13.79
N ARG A 99 17.15 1.02 14.85
CA ARG A 99 16.16 0.00 15.17
C ARG A 99 15.04 0.68 15.94
N GLU A 100 13.94 0.97 15.25
CA GLU A 100 12.70 1.33 15.94
C GLU A 100 11.80 0.11 16.17
N ILE A 101 11.00 0.22 17.23
CA ILE A 101 10.28 -0.88 17.87
C ILE A 101 9.07 -1.25 17.00
N ALA A 102 9.21 -2.34 16.25
CA ALA A 102 8.08 -2.93 15.54
C ALA A 102 6.99 -3.37 16.54
N GLN A 103 5.73 -3.06 16.24
CA GLN A 103 4.59 -3.51 17.04
C GLN A 103 4.59 -5.04 17.14
N SER A 104 4.64 -5.54 18.37
CA SER A 104 4.72 -6.96 18.72
C SER A 104 3.45 -7.47 19.42
N SER A 105 2.46 -6.62 19.63
CA SER A 105 1.25 -6.96 20.39
C SER A 105 0.03 -6.21 19.89
N VAL A 106 -1.14 -6.81 20.12
CA VAL A 106 -2.46 -6.21 19.90
C VAL A 106 -3.21 -6.19 21.22
N THR A 107 -3.73 -5.02 21.59
CA THR A 107 -4.62 -4.81 22.73
C THR A 107 -6.01 -4.38 22.26
N ALA A 108 -7.05 -4.83 22.97
CA ALA A 108 -8.43 -4.44 22.68
C ALA A 108 -8.64 -2.95 22.94
N GLN A 109 -9.24 -2.21 22.01
CA GLN A 109 -9.53 -0.77 22.21
C GLN A 109 -10.91 -0.56 22.84
N HIS A 110 -11.79 -1.55 22.72
CA HIS A 110 -13.17 -1.52 23.20
C HIS A 110 -13.48 -2.75 24.06
N ASN A 111 -14.46 -2.56 24.95
CA ASN A 111 -15.09 -3.69 25.64
C ASN A 111 -15.97 -4.45 24.65
N GLY A 112 -15.98 -5.77 24.77
CA GLY A 112 -16.82 -6.61 23.93
C GLY A 112 -16.49 -8.08 24.11
N ARG A 113 -17.01 -8.91 23.21
CA ARG A 113 -16.77 -10.35 23.17
C ARG A 113 -15.84 -10.70 22.02
N ILE A 114 -14.90 -11.61 22.26
CA ILE A 114 -13.98 -12.06 21.21
C ILE A 114 -14.68 -13.08 20.31
N VAL A 115 -14.59 -12.87 18.99
CA VAL A 115 -14.89 -13.86 17.96
C VAL A 115 -13.61 -14.21 17.23
N LEU A 116 -13.23 -15.48 17.27
CA LEU A 116 -12.10 -16.01 16.52
C LEU A 116 -12.61 -16.57 15.19
N SER A 117 -12.10 -16.04 14.08
CA SER A 117 -12.45 -16.48 12.73
C SER A 117 -11.22 -17.08 12.07
N ARG A 118 -11.36 -18.30 11.53
CA ARG A 118 -10.29 -19.01 10.79
C ARG A 118 -9.00 -19.23 11.59
N VAL A 119 -9.10 -19.28 12.92
CA VAL A 119 -7.96 -19.54 13.80
C VAL A 119 -7.80 -21.05 14.01
N LYS A 120 -6.69 -21.62 13.54
CA LYS A 120 -6.19 -22.90 14.03
C LYS A 120 -5.19 -22.61 15.13
N SER A 121 -5.34 -23.22 16.30
CA SER A 121 -4.46 -22.96 17.44
C SER A 121 -4.00 -24.25 18.08
N ILE A 122 -2.76 -24.25 18.58
CA ILE A 122 -2.19 -25.36 19.35
C ILE A 122 -1.72 -24.86 20.71
N VAL A 123 -1.88 -25.68 21.74
CA VAL A 123 -1.41 -25.34 23.09
C VAL A 123 -0.04 -25.96 23.30
N ASN A 124 0.96 -25.12 23.56
CA ASN A 124 2.32 -25.58 23.88
C ASN A 124 2.38 -26.09 25.33
N GLN A 125 3.40 -26.87 25.70
CA GLN A 125 3.65 -27.37 27.07
C GLN A 125 3.61 -26.28 28.16
N GLN A 126 3.97 -25.05 27.80
CA GLN A 126 3.94 -23.90 28.72
C GLN A 126 2.52 -23.34 28.94
N GLY A 127 1.48 -23.95 28.36
CA GLY A 127 0.10 -23.48 28.43
C GLY A 127 -0.23 -22.30 27.51
N HIS A 128 0.72 -21.87 26.67
CA HIS A 128 0.49 -20.80 25.70
C HIS A 128 -0.24 -21.35 24.46
N THR A 129 -1.31 -20.67 24.05
CA THR A 129 -2.01 -20.96 22.80
C THR A 129 -1.30 -20.25 21.66
N ILE A 130 -0.80 -21.00 20.68
CA ILE A 130 -0.06 -20.47 19.53
C ILE A 130 -0.92 -20.64 18.27
N MET A 131 -1.05 -19.57 17.48
CA MET A 131 -1.76 -19.61 16.21
C MET A 131 -0.95 -20.32 15.13
N MET A 132 -1.63 -21.19 14.39
CA MET A 132 -1.17 -21.86 13.18
C MET A 132 -1.91 -21.29 11.96
N GLY A 133 -1.18 -21.03 10.88
CA GLY A 133 -1.72 -20.45 9.65
C GLY A 133 -1.64 -18.91 9.60
N LYS A 134 -1.92 -18.32 8.43
CA LYS A 134 -1.77 -16.88 8.16
C LYS A 134 -3.07 -16.07 8.17
N SER A 135 -4.22 -16.74 8.15
CA SER A 135 -5.54 -16.11 7.98
C SER A 135 -6.37 -16.03 9.27
N GLY A 136 -5.74 -16.19 10.43
CA GLY A 136 -6.43 -16.09 11.71
C GLY A 136 -6.85 -14.66 12.01
N GLN A 137 -8.15 -14.44 12.22
CA GLN A 137 -8.72 -13.14 12.54
C GLN A 137 -9.30 -13.13 13.95
N VAL A 138 -9.07 -12.04 14.67
CA VAL A 138 -9.69 -11.76 15.96
C VAL A 138 -10.57 -10.54 15.80
N SER A 139 -11.88 -10.75 15.93
CA SER A 139 -12.86 -9.66 15.97
C SER A 139 -13.34 -9.43 17.39
N VAL A 140 -13.53 -8.17 17.78
CA VAL A 140 -14.23 -7.80 19.02
C VAL A 140 -15.64 -7.35 18.64
N VAL A 141 -16.64 -8.08 19.12
CA VAL A 141 -18.07 -7.77 18.90
C VAL A 141 -18.70 -7.15 20.14
N ASP A 142 -19.67 -6.27 19.97
CA ASP A 142 -20.46 -5.76 21.09
C ASP A 142 -21.57 -6.74 21.52
N ASP A 143 -22.32 -6.37 22.57
CA ASP A 143 -23.46 -7.14 23.09
C ASP A 143 -24.59 -7.32 22.07
N GLN A 144 -24.63 -6.50 21.01
CA GLN A 144 -25.59 -6.59 19.91
C GLN A 144 -25.07 -7.43 18.73
N GLY A 145 -23.86 -7.99 18.84
CA GLY A 145 -23.24 -8.81 17.80
C GLY A 145 -22.65 -8.03 16.63
N ARG A 146 -22.48 -6.71 16.74
CA ARG A 146 -21.81 -5.89 15.72
C ARG A 146 -20.29 -5.95 15.96
N GLU A 147 -19.54 -6.24 14.90
CA GLU A 147 -18.07 -6.16 14.92
C GLU A 147 -17.62 -4.71 15.05
N ARG A 148 -16.92 -4.40 16.15
CA ARG A 148 -16.30 -3.08 16.39
C ARG A 148 -14.85 -3.03 15.94
N GLU A 149 -14.15 -4.15 16.10
CA GLU A 149 -12.73 -4.28 15.79
C GLU A 149 -12.48 -5.57 15.04
N ARG A 150 -11.51 -5.55 14.12
CA ARG A 150 -11.03 -6.73 13.41
C ARG A 150 -9.52 -6.63 13.24
N TYR A 151 -8.80 -7.62 13.75
CA TYR A 151 -7.35 -7.74 13.63
C TYR A 151 -6.98 -9.03 12.90
N SER A 152 -6.10 -8.93 11.92
CA SER A 152 -5.47 -10.09 11.28
C SER A 152 -4.19 -10.42 12.04
N LEU A 153 -4.05 -11.66 12.50
CA LEU A 153 -2.91 -12.10 13.29
C LEU A 153 -1.95 -12.94 12.41
N PRO A 154 -0.63 -12.74 12.56
CA PRO A 154 0.34 -13.53 11.82
C PRO A 154 0.49 -14.94 12.41
N SER A 155 1.02 -15.85 11.59
CA SER A 155 1.43 -17.19 12.01
C SER A 155 2.39 -17.13 13.19
N GLY A 156 2.18 -18.02 14.17
CA GLY A 156 3.03 -18.12 15.36
C GLY A 156 2.76 -17.05 16.43
N ALA A 157 1.71 -16.24 16.29
CA ALA A 157 1.27 -15.34 17.34
C ALA A 157 0.78 -16.15 18.56
N LYS A 158 1.21 -15.74 19.75
CA LYS A 158 0.68 -16.21 21.03
C LYS A 158 -0.67 -15.53 21.25
N LEU A 159 -1.72 -16.32 21.34
CA LEU A 159 -3.08 -15.89 21.57
C LEU A 159 -3.37 -15.97 23.08
N PHE A 160 -3.75 -14.84 23.68
CA PHE A 160 -4.24 -14.79 25.06
C PHE A 160 -5.78 -14.76 25.13
N ALA A 161 -6.40 -14.35 24.03
CA ALA A 161 -7.84 -14.26 23.83
C ALA A 161 -8.49 -15.64 23.64
N VAL A 162 -9.52 -15.98 24.42
CA VAL A 162 -10.33 -17.20 24.22
C VAL A 162 -11.61 -16.87 23.45
N ALA A 163 -12.04 -17.75 22.54
CA ALA A 163 -13.28 -17.56 21.78
C ALA A 163 -14.48 -17.39 22.73
N GLY A 164 -15.24 -16.30 22.55
CA GLY A 164 -16.41 -15.99 23.34
C GLY A 164 -16.15 -15.37 24.70
N GLN A 165 -14.89 -15.08 25.06
CA GLN A 165 -14.53 -14.36 26.28
C GLN A 165 -14.89 -12.88 26.17
N GLU A 166 -15.39 -12.29 27.26
CA GLU A 166 -15.52 -10.85 27.41
C GLU A 166 -14.15 -10.20 27.66
N VAL A 167 -13.83 -9.19 26.86
CA VAL A 167 -12.61 -8.40 26.97
C VAL A 167 -12.92 -7.00 27.44
N LYS A 168 -12.00 -6.47 28.24
CA LYS A 168 -11.98 -5.06 28.62
C LYS A 168 -11.03 -4.28 27.71
N LYS A 169 -11.25 -2.98 27.59
CA LYS A 169 -10.32 -2.04 26.98
C LYS A 169 -8.92 -2.22 27.59
N ASP A 170 -7.92 -2.17 26.72
CA ASP A 170 -6.48 -2.38 26.97
C ASP A 170 -6.07 -3.80 27.35
N GLN A 171 -6.97 -4.78 27.23
CA GLN A 171 -6.61 -6.18 27.44
C GLN A 171 -5.78 -6.71 26.26
N LEU A 172 -4.66 -7.37 26.57
CA LEU A 172 -3.79 -8.02 25.57
C LEU A 172 -4.51 -9.19 24.90
N LEU A 173 -4.67 -9.11 23.57
CA LEU A 173 -5.32 -10.13 22.76
C LEU A 173 -4.32 -11.14 22.21
N ALA A 174 -3.21 -10.64 21.64
CA ALA A 174 -2.18 -11.45 21.04
C ALA A 174 -0.80 -10.77 21.09
N GLU A 175 0.25 -11.59 21.12
CA GLU A 175 1.65 -11.15 21.10
C GLU A 175 2.46 -12.03 20.11
N TRP A 176 3.39 -11.44 19.37
CA TRP A 176 4.29 -12.18 18.48
C TRP A 176 5.69 -11.58 18.48
N ASP A 177 6.67 -12.36 18.02
CA ASP A 177 8.02 -11.85 17.76
C ASP A 177 7.97 -11.02 16.47
N PRO A 178 8.23 -9.70 16.51
CA PRO A 178 8.17 -8.86 15.32
C PRO A 178 9.34 -9.14 14.38
N PHE A 179 10.41 -9.77 14.89
CA PHE A 179 11.63 -9.98 14.13
C PHE A 179 11.69 -11.34 13.44
N ASN A 180 10.96 -12.33 13.96
CA ASN A 180 11.07 -13.70 13.49
C ASN A 180 9.69 -14.32 13.25
N GLU A 181 9.54 -15.00 12.12
CA GLU A 181 8.44 -15.94 11.90
C GLU A 181 8.86 -17.31 12.46
N PRO A 182 8.18 -17.82 13.50
CA PRO A 182 8.47 -19.13 14.06
C PRO A 182 7.76 -20.22 13.24
N PHE A 183 8.50 -21.29 12.94
CA PHE A 183 7.96 -22.52 12.37
C PHE A 183 7.62 -23.45 13.52
N VAL A 184 6.33 -23.70 13.72
CA VAL A 184 5.80 -24.45 14.87
C VAL A 184 5.35 -25.84 14.41
N THR A 185 5.60 -26.85 15.24
CA THR A 185 5.10 -28.21 15.01
C THR A 185 3.69 -28.41 15.55
N ASP A 186 2.89 -29.16 14.82
CA ASP A 186 1.57 -29.64 15.21
C ASP A 186 1.54 -31.09 15.72
N VAL A 187 2.68 -31.79 15.68
CA VAL A 187 2.80 -33.18 16.14
C VAL A 187 3.99 -33.37 17.05
N ALA A 188 3.84 -34.21 18.08
CA ALA A 188 4.94 -34.67 18.91
C ALA A 188 5.68 -35.85 18.25
N GLY A 189 7.00 -35.87 18.32
CA GLY A 189 7.82 -36.95 17.76
C GLY A 189 9.31 -36.63 17.74
N VAL A 190 10.07 -37.40 16.97
CA VAL A 190 11.52 -37.19 16.82
C VAL A 190 11.79 -36.45 15.52
N ILE A 191 12.63 -35.42 15.57
CA ILE A 191 13.05 -34.68 14.38
C ILE A 191 14.02 -35.50 13.54
N ARG A 192 13.77 -35.54 12.23
CA ARG A 192 14.71 -36.04 11.22
C ARG A 192 14.94 -35.01 10.13
N PHE A 193 16.19 -34.64 9.94
CA PHE A 193 16.64 -33.76 8.87
C PHE A 193 16.73 -34.52 7.54
N THR A 194 16.14 -33.94 6.50
CA THR A 194 16.25 -34.41 5.11
C THR A 194 16.90 -33.31 4.29
N ASP A 195 17.96 -33.64 3.55
CA ASP A 195 18.71 -32.70 2.70
C ASP A 195 19.31 -31.48 3.44
N ILE A 196 19.65 -31.61 4.73
CA ILE A 196 20.36 -30.58 5.51
C ILE A 196 21.80 -31.05 5.74
N VAL A 197 22.70 -30.62 4.86
CA VAL A 197 24.14 -30.97 4.85
C VAL A 197 25.00 -29.72 5.03
N GLU A 198 26.01 -29.82 5.90
CA GLU A 198 26.92 -28.73 6.25
C GLU A 198 27.71 -28.24 5.02
N GLY A 199 27.83 -26.92 4.88
CA GLY A 199 28.59 -26.27 3.80
C GLY A 199 27.90 -26.30 2.44
N LYS A 200 26.80 -27.05 2.28
CA LYS A 200 25.97 -27.04 1.07
C LYS A 200 24.63 -26.34 1.30
N THR A 201 23.82 -26.85 2.22
CA THR A 201 22.45 -26.37 2.45
C THR A 201 22.29 -25.62 3.76
N TYR A 202 23.21 -25.77 4.71
CA TYR A 202 23.27 -24.93 5.90
C TYR A 202 24.69 -24.48 6.21
N GLN A 203 24.81 -23.29 6.80
CA GLN A 203 26.04 -22.70 7.28
C GLN A 203 25.89 -22.37 8.76
N GLU A 204 26.92 -22.69 9.55
CA GLU A 204 26.99 -22.24 10.93
C GLU A 204 27.44 -20.78 10.97
N LYS A 205 26.62 -19.93 11.57
CA LYS A 205 26.98 -18.56 11.92
C LYS A 205 27.08 -18.47 13.43
N VAL A 206 28.23 -18.03 13.90
CA VAL A 206 28.40 -17.63 15.29
C VAL A 206 27.83 -16.23 15.43
N ASP A 207 26.84 -16.07 16.28
CA ASP A 207 26.29 -14.76 16.60
C ASP A 207 27.23 -14.04 17.58
N ASP A 208 27.74 -12.87 17.17
CA ASP A 208 28.72 -12.08 17.93
C ASP A 208 28.20 -11.65 19.30
N ALA A 209 26.88 -11.50 19.47
CA ALA A 209 26.25 -11.10 20.73
C ALA A 209 26.11 -12.25 21.73
N THR A 210 25.73 -13.44 21.25
CA THR A 210 25.41 -14.59 22.12
C THR A 210 26.52 -15.64 22.17
N LYS A 211 27.55 -15.54 21.31
CA LYS A 211 28.60 -16.55 21.08
C LYS A 211 28.06 -17.97 20.82
N ARG A 212 26.78 -18.09 20.46
CA ARG A 212 26.15 -19.36 20.12
C ARG A 212 26.23 -19.56 18.62
N ALA A 213 26.63 -20.77 18.22
CA ALA A 213 26.55 -21.20 16.83
C ALA A 213 25.08 -21.45 16.48
N THR A 214 24.59 -20.72 15.48
CA THR A 214 23.26 -20.88 14.90
C THR A 214 23.39 -21.47 13.51
N GLN A 215 22.56 -22.47 13.20
CA GLN A 215 22.57 -23.13 11.89
C GLN A 215 21.58 -22.41 10.98
N THR A 216 22.09 -21.73 9.95
CA THR A 216 21.26 -20.98 8.99
C THR A 216 21.22 -21.70 7.65
N ILE A 217 20.02 -21.92 7.09
CA ILE A 217 19.84 -22.50 5.76
C ILE A 217 20.32 -21.52 4.69
N ILE A 218 21.15 -21.99 3.75
CA ILE A 218 21.68 -21.19 2.64
C ILE A 218 21.17 -21.72 1.30
N GLU A 219 21.07 -20.82 0.32
CA GLU A 219 20.73 -21.21 -1.06
C GLU A 219 21.97 -21.78 -1.76
N TYR A 220 21.84 -22.96 -2.37
CA TYR A 220 22.90 -23.55 -3.18
C TYR A 220 22.49 -23.60 -4.65
N ARG A 221 23.27 -22.94 -5.51
CA ARG A 221 22.90 -22.66 -6.91
C ARG A 221 22.75 -23.88 -7.82
N THR A 222 23.22 -25.07 -7.43
CA THR A 222 23.43 -26.18 -8.36
C THR A 222 22.92 -27.55 -7.93
N THR A 223 22.02 -27.68 -6.94
CA THR A 223 21.55 -29.02 -6.51
C THR A 223 20.07 -29.08 -6.13
N SER A 224 19.47 -30.26 -6.41
CA SER A 224 18.07 -30.63 -6.14
C SER A 224 17.73 -30.82 -4.65
N PHE A 225 18.58 -30.37 -3.72
CA PHE A 225 18.36 -30.58 -2.29
C PHE A 225 17.14 -29.80 -1.81
N ARG A 226 16.27 -30.45 -1.05
CA ARG A 226 15.07 -29.87 -0.45
C ARG A 226 15.21 -29.93 1.07
N PRO A 227 15.94 -28.95 1.68
CA PRO A 227 16.11 -28.93 3.12
C PRO A 227 14.73 -28.95 3.77
N SER A 228 14.45 -30.05 4.46
CA SER A 228 13.15 -30.29 5.05
C SER A 228 13.33 -31.04 6.37
N ILE A 229 12.45 -30.73 7.30
CA ILE A 229 12.43 -31.32 8.61
C ILE A 229 11.18 -32.19 8.68
N SER A 230 11.38 -33.49 8.87
CA SER A 230 10.30 -34.45 9.04
C SER A 230 10.20 -34.85 10.50
N ILE A 231 8.98 -35.00 11.00
CA ILE A 231 8.75 -35.52 12.36
C ILE A 231 8.35 -36.98 12.25
N VAL A 232 9.19 -37.85 12.80
CA VAL A 232 9.03 -39.30 12.73
C VAL A 232 8.54 -39.89 14.05
N ASP A 233 7.85 -41.02 13.95
CA ASP A 233 7.55 -41.89 15.09
C ASP A 233 8.80 -42.69 15.53
N GLU A 234 8.69 -43.44 16.62
CA GLU A 234 9.75 -44.34 17.12
C GLU A 234 10.17 -45.42 16.08
N ARG A 235 9.37 -45.63 15.03
CA ARG A 235 9.63 -46.57 13.94
C ARG A 235 10.24 -45.91 12.70
N GLY A 236 10.49 -44.60 12.75
CA GLY A 236 11.16 -43.84 11.71
C GLY A 236 10.28 -43.43 10.53
N ASN A 237 8.95 -43.56 10.62
CA ASN A 237 8.01 -43.11 9.60
C ASN A 237 7.48 -41.69 9.93
N PRO A 238 7.28 -40.81 8.92
CA PRO A 238 6.71 -39.49 9.14
C PRO A 238 5.30 -39.60 9.74
N LYS A 239 5.04 -38.92 10.85
CA LYS A 239 3.68 -38.83 11.41
C LYS A 239 2.79 -37.98 10.49
N SER A 240 1.52 -38.37 10.35
CA SER A 240 0.52 -37.55 9.67
C SER A 240 0.07 -36.39 10.56
N ARG A 241 -0.23 -35.23 9.96
CA ARG A 241 -0.79 -34.09 10.68
C ARG A 241 -2.19 -34.40 11.24
N PRO A 242 -2.60 -33.77 12.37
CA PRO A 242 -3.97 -33.88 12.86
C PRO A 242 -4.94 -33.17 11.90
N GLY A 243 -5.89 -33.90 11.31
CA GLY A 243 -6.94 -33.35 10.46
C GLY A 243 -6.66 -33.34 8.95
N THR A 244 -5.40 -33.38 8.54
CA THR A 244 -4.98 -33.57 7.13
C THR A 244 -4.06 -34.78 7.06
N ASN A 245 -4.39 -35.77 6.21
CA ASN A 245 -3.61 -37.00 6.08
C ASN A 245 -2.26 -36.80 5.33
N THR A 246 -1.67 -35.60 5.45
CA THR A 246 -0.38 -35.23 4.89
C THR A 246 0.74 -35.53 5.89
N PRO A 247 1.90 -35.97 5.42
CA PRO A 247 3.04 -36.22 6.30
C PRO A 247 3.56 -34.90 6.90
N ALA A 248 3.97 -34.92 8.17
CA ALA A 248 4.52 -33.78 8.89
C ALA A 248 5.95 -33.45 8.39
N ILE A 249 6.02 -32.94 7.16
CA ILE A 249 7.25 -32.50 6.49
C ILE A 249 7.20 -30.98 6.38
N PHE A 250 8.13 -30.32 7.07
CA PHE A 250 8.29 -28.88 7.06
C PHE A 250 9.45 -28.51 6.13
N SER A 251 9.14 -27.95 4.96
CA SER A 251 10.17 -27.42 4.06
C SER A 251 10.80 -26.16 4.65
N MET A 252 12.13 -26.13 4.78
CA MET A 252 12.85 -25.00 5.35
C MET A 252 13.28 -24.02 4.25
N PRO A 253 12.90 -22.74 4.33
CA PRO A 253 13.34 -21.75 3.36
C PRO A 253 14.77 -21.28 3.61
N VAL A 254 15.35 -20.68 2.58
CA VAL A 254 16.64 -19.98 2.68
C VAL A 254 16.55 -18.88 3.74
N GLY A 255 17.56 -18.79 4.60
CA GLY A 255 17.62 -17.85 5.71
C GLY A 255 16.89 -18.29 6.99
N ALA A 256 16.24 -19.46 7.00
CA ALA A 256 15.71 -20.02 8.23
C ALA A 256 16.85 -20.45 9.17
N ILE A 257 16.73 -20.09 10.44
CA ILE A 257 17.62 -20.45 11.54
C ILE A 257 17.03 -21.66 12.25
N LEU A 258 17.73 -22.78 12.23
CA LEU A 258 17.34 -24.01 12.91
C LEU A 258 17.58 -23.86 14.42
N MET A 259 16.55 -24.17 15.22
CA MET A 259 16.61 -24.07 16.68
C MET A 259 16.89 -25.42 17.35
N LEU A 260 16.71 -26.52 16.61
CA LEU A 260 16.74 -27.89 17.10
C LEU A 260 17.80 -28.70 16.37
N ARG A 261 18.20 -29.83 16.97
CA ARG A 261 19.17 -30.77 16.38
C ARG A 261 18.48 -32.00 15.81
N ASP A 262 19.14 -32.65 14.87
CA ASP A 262 18.68 -33.94 14.32
C ASP A 262 18.58 -34.99 15.44
N GLY A 263 17.48 -35.75 15.48
CA GLY A 263 17.20 -36.76 16.51
C GLY A 263 16.66 -36.22 17.84
N GLN A 264 16.40 -34.91 17.95
CA GLN A 264 15.79 -34.34 19.16
C GLN A 264 14.28 -34.64 19.23
N GLU A 265 13.78 -34.96 20.43
CA GLU A 265 12.35 -35.08 20.70
C GLU A 265 11.69 -33.70 20.77
N VAL A 266 10.54 -33.56 20.12
CA VAL A 266 9.69 -32.36 20.13
C VAL A 266 8.27 -32.67 20.52
N PHE A 267 7.63 -31.68 21.11
CA PHE A 267 6.22 -31.74 21.48
C PHE A 267 5.40 -30.76 20.64
N GLU A 268 4.09 -30.95 20.67
CA GLU A 268 3.12 -30.07 20.03
C GLU A 268 3.31 -28.62 20.49
N GLY A 269 3.42 -27.69 19.53
CA GLY A 269 3.63 -26.26 19.80
C GLY A 269 5.09 -25.81 19.92
N ASP A 270 6.08 -26.71 19.82
CA ASP A 270 7.49 -26.35 19.82
C ASP A 270 7.93 -25.64 18.53
N ILE A 271 8.87 -24.71 18.66
CA ILE A 271 9.44 -23.95 17.54
C ILE A 271 10.62 -24.73 16.96
N ILE A 272 10.48 -25.20 15.72
CA ILE A 272 11.50 -25.96 15.01
C ILE A 272 12.58 -25.05 14.42
N ALA A 273 12.14 -23.96 13.80
CA ALA A 273 13.00 -22.99 13.14
C ALA A 273 12.43 -21.59 13.30
N ARG A 274 13.28 -20.58 13.16
CA ARG A 274 12.89 -19.17 13.11
C ARG A 274 13.44 -18.57 11.85
N LYS A 275 12.61 -17.88 11.08
CA LYS A 275 13.08 -17.10 9.95
C LYS A 275 12.98 -15.62 10.30
N PRO A 276 14.07 -14.84 10.21
CA PRO A 276 13.97 -13.39 10.33
C PRO A 276 12.99 -12.84 9.29
N ARG A 277 12.01 -12.04 9.72
CA ARG A 277 11.05 -11.41 8.81
C ARG A 277 11.78 -10.36 7.97
N GLU A 278 11.33 -10.14 6.74
CA GLU A 278 11.92 -9.06 5.92
C GLU A 278 11.62 -7.67 6.50
N SER A 279 10.56 -7.51 7.30
CA SER A 279 10.33 -6.30 8.10
C SER A 279 11.46 -6.01 9.11
N SER A 280 12.28 -7.02 9.41
CA SER A 280 13.41 -6.99 10.36
C SER A 280 14.75 -6.76 9.69
N LYS A 281 14.84 -7.04 8.38
CA LYS A 281 15.89 -6.41 7.59
C LYS A 281 15.61 -4.91 7.74
N THR A 282 16.61 -4.15 8.18
CA THR A 282 16.56 -2.69 8.11
C THR A 282 16.02 -2.35 6.73
N LYS A 283 14.77 -1.84 6.66
CA LYS A 283 14.29 -1.15 5.46
C LYS A 283 15.39 -0.13 5.19
N ASP A 284 16.13 -0.38 4.13
CA ASP A 284 17.40 0.31 3.93
C ASP A 284 17.09 1.80 3.84
N ILE A 285 17.64 2.59 4.78
CA ILE A 285 17.45 4.05 4.81
C ILE A 285 17.81 4.64 3.45
N VAL A 286 18.77 4.01 2.75
CA VAL A 286 19.28 4.34 1.41
C VAL A 286 18.32 3.95 0.28
N GLY A 287 17.41 2.99 0.50
CA GLY A 287 16.55 2.40 -0.53
C GLY A 287 15.16 3.03 -0.71
N GLY A 288 14.75 3.93 0.19
CA GLY A 288 13.39 4.50 0.22
C GLY A 288 13.01 5.27 -1.06
N LEU A 289 13.82 6.23 -1.49
CA LEU A 289 13.47 7.03 -2.66
C LEU A 289 13.46 6.24 -3.99
N PRO A 290 14.41 5.31 -4.26
CA PRO A 290 14.29 4.40 -5.40
C PRO A 290 12.95 3.65 -5.42
N ARG A 291 12.44 3.24 -4.25
CA ARG A 291 11.14 2.58 -4.15
C ARG A 291 9.97 3.51 -4.49
N VAL A 292 9.99 4.74 -3.98
CA VAL A 292 8.98 5.76 -4.33
C VAL A 292 8.99 6.06 -5.84
N ALA A 293 10.18 6.15 -6.43
CA ALA A 293 10.32 6.32 -7.88
C ALA A 293 9.80 5.10 -8.67
N GLU A 294 10.05 3.87 -8.20
CA GLU A 294 9.48 2.66 -8.79
C GLU A 294 7.94 2.69 -8.77
N LEU A 295 7.33 3.13 -7.67
CA LEU A 295 5.88 3.23 -7.52
C LEU A 295 5.29 4.30 -8.44
N PHE A 296 5.84 5.52 -8.45
CA PHE A 296 5.35 6.60 -9.31
C PHE A 296 5.55 6.34 -10.80
N GLU A 297 6.56 5.57 -11.18
CA GLU A 297 6.78 5.15 -12.58
C GLU A 297 6.11 3.82 -12.94
N VAL A 298 5.36 3.21 -12.01
CA VAL A 298 4.68 1.92 -12.22
C VAL A 298 5.65 0.86 -12.75
N ARG A 299 6.88 0.86 -12.22
CA ARG A 299 7.92 -0.09 -12.61
C ARG A 299 7.66 -1.45 -11.97
N LYS A 300 8.00 -2.52 -12.70
CA LYS A 300 7.93 -3.87 -12.15
C LYS A 300 8.95 -4.01 -11.00
N PRO A 301 8.53 -4.44 -9.80
CA PRO A 301 9.44 -4.65 -8.69
C PRO A 301 10.51 -5.70 -9.04
N LYS A 302 11.74 -5.50 -8.56
CA LYS A 302 12.83 -6.48 -8.72
C LYS A 302 12.47 -7.83 -8.08
N GLU A 303 11.84 -7.76 -6.90
CA GLU A 303 11.34 -8.90 -6.14
C GLU A 303 9.82 -8.98 -6.27
N MET A 304 9.34 -9.43 -7.43
CA MET A 304 7.91 -9.54 -7.71
C MET A 304 7.25 -10.68 -6.91
N ALA A 305 6.24 -10.40 -6.11
CA ALA A 305 5.44 -11.45 -5.48
C ALA A 305 4.35 -11.95 -6.43
N VAL A 306 3.98 -13.23 -6.27
CA VAL A 306 2.82 -13.81 -6.95
C VAL A 306 1.60 -13.61 -6.06
N VAL A 307 0.55 -12.99 -6.60
CA VAL A 307 -0.73 -12.80 -5.92
C VAL A 307 -1.76 -13.82 -6.41
N SER A 308 -2.67 -14.24 -5.54
CA SER A 308 -3.84 -15.00 -5.97
C SER A 308 -4.82 -14.09 -6.70
N GLU A 309 -5.43 -14.57 -7.78
CA GLU A 309 -6.47 -13.85 -8.53
C GLU A 309 -7.89 -14.29 -8.10
N ILE A 310 -7.97 -15.46 -7.47
CA ILE A 310 -9.21 -16.05 -6.99
C ILE A 310 -9.10 -16.36 -5.50
N ASP A 311 -10.24 -16.39 -4.84
CA ASP A 311 -10.39 -16.90 -3.48
C ASP A 311 -10.50 -18.43 -3.51
N GLY A 312 -9.89 -19.11 -2.53
CA GLY A 312 -9.97 -20.57 -2.48
C GLY A 312 -8.93 -21.25 -1.61
N LEU A 313 -8.98 -22.58 -1.62
CA LEU A 313 -8.05 -23.43 -0.90
C LEU A 313 -6.79 -23.70 -1.73
N VAL A 314 -5.64 -23.52 -1.09
CA VAL A 314 -4.31 -23.73 -1.68
C VAL A 314 -3.94 -25.20 -1.66
N SER A 315 -3.49 -25.73 -2.80
CA SER A 315 -2.89 -27.05 -2.94
C SER A 315 -1.60 -26.98 -3.75
N PHE A 316 -0.68 -27.91 -3.55
CA PHE A 316 0.57 -27.95 -4.33
C PHE A 316 0.46 -28.97 -5.45
N GLY A 317 0.66 -28.51 -6.69
CA GLY A 317 0.69 -29.36 -7.88
C GLY A 317 2.07 -29.94 -8.17
N ALA A 318 2.15 -30.80 -9.18
CA ALA A 318 3.41 -31.36 -9.67
C ALA A 318 4.35 -30.26 -10.21
N GLU A 319 5.61 -30.29 -9.80
CA GLU A 319 6.61 -29.34 -10.27
C GLU A 319 6.89 -29.55 -11.77
N THR A 320 6.87 -28.45 -12.52
CA THR A 320 7.12 -28.47 -13.97
C THR A 320 8.30 -27.55 -14.30
N LYS A 321 9.31 -28.08 -14.99
CA LYS A 321 10.48 -27.31 -15.50
C LYS A 321 11.14 -26.39 -14.45
N GLY A 322 11.36 -26.88 -13.23
CA GLY A 322 12.04 -26.13 -12.18
C GLY A 322 11.21 -24.99 -11.54
N LYS A 323 9.90 -24.95 -11.79
CA LYS A 323 8.94 -24.08 -11.10
C LYS A 323 8.00 -24.93 -10.24
N ARG A 324 7.70 -24.44 -9.04
CA ARG A 324 6.66 -24.97 -8.16
C ARG A 324 5.31 -24.53 -8.66
N LYS A 325 4.34 -25.43 -8.63
CA LYS A 325 2.97 -25.16 -9.07
C LYS A 325 2.09 -25.08 -7.83
N ILE A 326 1.44 -23.95 -7.63
CA ILE A 326 0.40 -23.78 -6.61
C ILE A 326 -0.94 -23.73 -7.32
N VAL A 327 -1.90 -24.50 -6.85
CA VAL A 327 -3.25 -24.55 -7.40
C VAL A 327 -4.21 -24.03 -6.33
N VAL A 328 -4.88 -22.93 -6.62
CA VAL A 328 -5.94 -22.37 -5.77
C VAL A 328 -7.26 -22.88 -6.32
N THR A 329 -8.05 -23.55 -5.47
CA THR A 329 -9.34 -24.13 -5.84
C THR A 329 -10.46 -23.35 -5.14
N PRO A 330 -11.33 -22.63 -5.89
CA PRO A 330 -12.45 -21.90 -5.31
C PRO A 330 -13.57 -22.86 -4.89
N GLU A 331 -14.51 -22.41 -4.05
CA GLU A 331 -15.70 -23.20 -3.69
C GLU A 331 -16.62 -23.46 -4.89
N ALA A 332 -16.66 -22.51 -5.84
CA ALA A 332 -17.39 -22.60 -7.09
C ALA A 332 -16.54 -22.02 -8.24
N GLY A 333 -16.29 -22.83 -9.27
CA GLY A 333 -15.55 -22.43 -10.46
C GLY A 333 -14.31 -23.28 -10.74
N ASP A 334 -13.50 -22.82 -11.69
CA ASP A 334 -12.30 -23.51 -12.13
C ASP A 334 -11.10 -23.18 -11.23
N ALA A 335 -10.29 -24.20 -10.94
CA ALA A 335 -9.05 -24.03 -10.18
C ALA A 335 -8.01 -23.26 -11.02
N LYS A 336 -7.28 -22.35 -10.36
CA LYS A 336 -6.25 -21.53 -11.01
C LYS A 336 -4.85 -21.92 -10.57
N GLU A 337 -3.96 -22.00 -11.54
CA GLU A 337 -2.61 -22.52 -11.35
C GLU A 337 -1.56 -21.39 -11.44
N TYR A 338 -0.72 -21.29 -10.41
CA TYR A 338 0.34 -20.30 -10.28
C TYR A 338 1.71 -20.98 -10.32
N LEU A 339 2.62 -20.45 -11.13
CA LEU A 339 3.98 -21.00 -11.30
C LEU A 339 5.00 -20.14 -10.57
N ILE A 340 5.59 -20.68 -9.51
CA ILE A 340 6.54 -19.98 -8.64
C ILE A 340 7.97 -20.51 -8.86
N PRO A 341 8.96 -19.64 -9.10
CA PRO A 341 10.37 -20.05 -9.19
C PRO A 341 10.88 -20.73 -7.91
N ARG A 342 11.73 -21.77 -8.05
CA ARG A 342 12.22 -22.59 -6.92
C ARG A 342 12.96 -21.84 -5.80
N GLY A 343 13.52 -20.65 -6.06
CA GLY A 343 14.23 -19.84 -5.05
C GLY A 343 13.33 -18.91 -4.23
N LYS A 344 12.05 -18.74 -4.59
CA LYS A 344 11.15 -17.86 -3.85
C LYS A 344 10.51 -18.57 -2.66
N HIS A 345 10.46 -17.88 -1.53
CA HIS A 345 9.73 -18.37 -0.37
C HIS A 345 8.23 -18.26 -0.62
N VAL A 346 7.55 -19.40 -0.50
CA VAL A 346 6.09 -19.49 -0.51
C VAL A 346 5.60 -19.22 0.90
N THR A 347 4.71 -18.24 1.04
CA THR A 347 4.17 -17.81 2.33
C THR A 347 3.04 -18.72 2.80
N VAL A 348 2.31 -19.33 1.87
CA VAL A 348 1.10 -20.13 2.11
C VAL A 348 1.41 -21.61 2.31
N GLN A 349 0.61 -22.31 3.12
CA GLN A 349 0.66 -23.76 3.31
C GLN A 349 -0.46 -24.48 2.57
N GLU A 350 -0.33 -25.80 2.46
CA GLU A 350 -1.36 -26.64 1.85
C GLU A 350 -2.60 -26.70 2.74
N GLY A 351 -3.77 -26.43 2.15
CA GLY A 351 -5.05 -26.34 2.85
C GLY A 351 -5.30 -24.97 3.50
N ASP A 352 -4.43 -23.97 3.30
CA ASP A 352 -4.74 -22.59 3.65
C ASP A 352 -5.78 -22.00 2.69
N PHE A 353 -6.71 -21.21 3.22
CA PHE A 353 -7.63 -20.42 2.42
C PHE A 353 -6.99 -19.05 2.15
N VAL A 354 -6.90 -18.69 0.87
CA VAL A 354 -6.39 -17.38 0.41
C VAL A 354 -7.51 -16.57 -0.21
N GLU A 355 -7.48 -15.26 0.02
CA GLU A 355 -8.41 -14.33 -0.62
C GLU A 355 -7.83 -13.80 -1.94
N ALA A 356 -8.71 -13.36 -2.84
CA ALA A 356 -8.29 -12.72 -4.08
C ALA A 356 -7.40 -11.49 -3.79
N GLY A 357 -6.21 -11.48 -4.38
CA GLY A 357 -5.16 -10.48 -4.24
C GLY A 357 -4.32 -10.61 -2.96
N GLU A 358 -4.36 -11.75 -2.29
CA GLU A 358 -3.42 -12.13 -1.22
C GLU A 358 -2.10 -12.66 -1.81
N LEU A 359 -0.99 -12.43 -1.11
CA LEU A 359 0.37 -12.78 -1.56
C LEU A 359 0.67 -14.27 -1.28
N LEU A 360 0.92 -15.04 -2.34
CA LEU A 360 1.33 -16.45 -2.27
C LEU A 360 2.85 -16.61 -2.01
N THR A 361 3.63 -15.58 -2.34
CA THR A 361 5.08 -15.56 -2.13
C THR A 361 5.52 -14.25 -1.49
N GLU A 362 6.73 -14.24 -0.94
CA GLU A 362 7.39 -13.00 -0.53
C GLU A 362 7.71 -12.08 -1.72
N GLY A 363 7.84 -10.80 -1.43
CA GLY A 363 8.11 -9.73 -2.39
C GLY A 363 6.96 -8.72 -2.51
N TYR A 364 7.04 -7.87 -3.54
CA TYR A 364 6.06 -6.82 -3.79
C TYR A 364 5.13 -7.19 -4.96
N PRO A 365 3.81 -6.98 -4.82
CA PRO A 365 2.88 -7.20 -5.93
C PRO A 365 3.11 -6.22 -7.08
N GLU A 366 2.81 -6.65 -8.31
CA GLU A 366 2.75 -5.76 -9.47
C GLU A 366 1.46 -4.94 -9.45
N LEU A 367 1.57 -3.63 -9.71
CA LEU A 367 0.43 -2.70 -9.63
C LEU A 367 -0.70 -3.03 -10.64
N HIS A 368 -0.36 -3.53 -11.83
CA HIS A 368 -1.35 -3.96 -12.82
C HIS A 368 -2.15 -5.18 -12.35
N ASP A 369 -1.52 -6.10 -11.63
CA ASP A 369 -2.22 -7.27 -11.08
C ASP A 369 -3.17 -6.83 -9.96
N ILE A 370 -2.72 -5.92 -9.09
CA ILE A 370 -3.59 -5.33 -8.05
C ILE A 370 -4.81 -4.65 -8.68
N LEU A 371 -4.61 -3.88 -9.76
CA LEU A 371 -5.70 -3.19 -10.45
C LEU A 371 -6.74 -4.15 -11.00
N LYS A 372 -6.29 -5.25 -11.62
CA LYS A 372 -7.16 -6.26 -12.22
C LYS A 372 -7.93 -7.06 -11.18
N ILE A 373 -7.29 -7.38 -10.04
CA ILE A 373 -7.86 -8.28 -9.03
C ILE A 373 -8.73 -7.52 -8.03
N LYS A 374 -8.21 -6.43 -7.45
CA LYS A 374 -8.86 -5.69 -6.34
C LYS A 374 -9.48 -4.35 -6.77
N GLY A 375 -9.23 -3.93 -8.00
CA GLY A 375 -9.79 -2.70 -8.57
C GLY A 375 -9.05 -1.43 -8.16
N GLU A 376 -9.52 -0.32 -8.72
CA GLU A 376 -8.87 0.99 -8.62
C GLU A 376 -8.79 1.52 -7.19
N LYS A 377 -9.86 1.39 -6.39
CA LYS A 377 -9.91 1.91 -5.02
C LYS A 377 -8.84 1.29 -4.13
N PHE A 378 -8.66 -0.02 -4.25
CA PHE A 378 -7.64 -0.74 -3.49
C PHE A 378 -6.24 -0.36 -3.96
N LEU A 379 -6.02 -0.29 -5.28
CA LEU A 379 -4.73 0.15 -5.82
C LEU A 379 -4.36 1.56 -5.35
N ALA A 380 -5.32 2.49 -5.37
CA ALA A 380 -5.07 3.86 -4.96
C ALA A 380 -4.71 3.94 -3.47
N LYS A 381 -5.43 3.21 -2.61
CA LYS A 381 -5.08 3.08 -1.18
C LYS A 381 -3.69 2.49 -1.01
N TYR A 382 -3.40 1.38 -1.68
CA TYR A 382 -2.10 0.71 -1.61
C TYR A 382 -0.95 1.64 -2.02
N LEU A 383 -1.11 2.44 -3.08
CA LEU A 383 -0.11 3.41 -3.51
C LEU A 383 0.10 4.53 -2.47
N VAL A 384 -0.98 5.05 -1.89
CA VAL A 384 -0.89 6.08 -0.85
C VAL A 384 -0.17 5.54 0.38
N ASP A 385 -0.58 4.37 0.89
CA ASP A 385 -0.01 3.75 2.08
C ASP A 385 1.49 3.43 1.88
N GLU A 386 1.86 2.78 0.76
CA GLU A 386 3.26 2.41 0.49
C GLU A 386 4.18 3.63 0.33
N ILE A 387 3.74 4.67 -0.36
CA ILE A 387 4.54 5.89 -0.53
C ILE A 387 4.66 6.62 0.80
N GLN A 388 3.55 6.74 1.54
CA GLN A 388 3.50 7.41 2.83
C GLN A 388 4.40 6.72 3.85
N ASP A 389 4.42 5.38 3.87
CA ASP A 389 5.27 4.62 4.77
C ASP A 389 6.77 4.86 4.53
N VAL A 390 7.18 5.09 3.28
CA VAL A 390 8.58 5.46 2.98
C VAL A 390 8.92 6.84 3.54
N TYR A 391 8.04 7.84 3.36
CA TYR A 391 8.28 9.19 3.88
C TYR A 391 8.23 9.21 5.41
N ARG A 392 7.27 8.51 6.03
CA ARG A 392 7.18 8.34 7.49
C ARG A 392 8.42 7.64 8.05
N PHE A 393 8.90 6.59 7.39
CA PHE A 393 10.14 5.90 7.78
C PHE A 393 11.36 6.83 7.77
N GLN A 394 11.36 7.83 6.89
CA GLN A 394 12.41 8.85 6.83
C GLN A 394 12.15 10.05 7.74
N GLY A 395 11.12 9.99 8.60
CA GLY A 395 10.77 11.05 9.55
C GLY A 395 10.11 12.28 8.92
N VAL A 396 9.64 12.18 7.67
CA VAL A 396 8.95 13.27 6.97
C VAL A 396 7.45 13.05 7.04
N GLY A 397 6.76 13.92 7.77
CA GLY A 397 5.29 13.94 7.83
C GLY A 397 4.68 14.64 6.60
N ILE A 398 4.25 13.87 5.60
CA ILE A 398 3.45 14.37 4.48
C ILE A 398 1.98 14.02 4.74
N ASN A 399 1.04 14.87 4.33
CA ASN A 399 -0.38 14.54 4.38
C ASN A 399 -0.79 13.74 3.14
N ASP A 400 -1.56 12.67 3.34
CA ASP A 400 -2.01 11.73 2.31
C ASP A 400 -2.66 12.44 1.10
N LYS A 401 -3.36 13.56 1.31
CA LYS A 401 -4.01 14.34 0.24
C LYS A 401 -3.06 14.73 -0.90
N HIS A 402 -1.78 14.95 -0.61
CA HIS A 402 -0.79 15.31 -1.62
C HIS A 402 -0.45 14.11 -2.51
N ILE A 403 -0.28 12.93 -1.90
CA ILE A 403 -0.01 11.69 -2.64
C ILE A 403 -1.24 11.29 -3.47
N GLU A 404 -2.43 11.40 -2.88
CA GLU A 404 -3.69 11.13 -3.57
C GLU A 404 -3.85 11.95 -4.87
N ILE A 405 -3.43 13.22 -4.88
CA ILE A 405 -3.49 14.07 -6.08
C ILE A 405 -2.62 13.50 -7.21
N ILE A 406 -1.45 12.98 -6.88
CA ILE A 406 -0.55 12.36 -7.86
C ILE A 406 -1.13 11.03 -8.34
N VAL A 407 -1.59 10.20 -7.42
CA VAL A 407 -2.23 8.91 -7.73
C VAL A 407 -3.48 9.11 -8.61
N ARG A 408 -4.25 10.18 -8.39
CA ARG A 408 -5.36 10.59 -9.27
C ARG A 408 -4.90 10.85 -10.71
N GLN A 409 -3.71 11.42 -10.92
CA GLN A 409 -3.17 11.61 -12.28
C GLN A 409 -2.71 10.29 -12.91
N MET A 410 -2.12 9.39 -12.12
CA MET A 410 -1.69 8.07 -12.60
C MET A 410 -2.87 7.19 -13.05
N LEU A 411 -4.04 7.37 -12.42
CA LEU A 411 -5.27 6.63 -12.70
C LEU A 411 -6.23 7.39 -13.62
N LYS A 412 -5.78 8.42 -14.34
CA LYS A 412 -6.65 9.29 -15.15
C LYS A 412 -7.17 8.62 -16.44
N LYS A 413 -6.46 7.60 -16.94
CA LYS A 413 -6.71 6.97 -18.24
C LYS A 413 -7.43 5.62 -18.12
N VAL A 414 -8.13 5.25 -19.19
CA VAL A 414 -8.71 3.91 -19.41
C VAL A 414 -8.28 3.40 -20.79
N SER A 415 -8.16 2.08 -20.92
CA SER A 415 -7.87 1.40 -22.19
C SER A 415 -9.14 0.78 -22.73
N ILE A 416 -9.50 1.08 -23.98
CA ILE A 416 -10.73 0.57 -24.60
C ILE A 416 -10.57 -0.91 -24.94
N LEU A 417 -11.48 -1.75 -24.44
CA LEU A 417 -11.56 -3.18 -24.74
C LEU A 417 -12.47 -3.45 -25.93
N ASP A 418 -13.62 -2.78 -25.96
CA ASP A 418 -14.60 -2.87 -27.04
C ASP A 418 -15.07 -1.45 -27.36
N SER A 419 -14.98 -1.06 -28.63
CA SER A 419 -15.42 0.24 -29.12
C SER A 419 -16.94 0.39 -29.13
N GLY A 420 -17.69 -0.72 -29.11
CA GLY A 420 -19.14 -0.68 -29.32
C GLY A 420 -19.48 0.08 -30.61
N GLU A 421 -20.41 1.03 -30.51
CA GLU A 421 -20.79 1.94 -31.60
C GLU A 421 -20.31 3.39 -31.34
N THR A 422 -19.27 3.53 -30.51
CA THR A 422 -18.65 4.84 -30.21
C THR A 422 -17.57 5.21 -31.21
N THR A 423 -17.02 6.42 -31.07
CA THR A 423 -15.91 6.92 -31.89
C THR A 423 -14.53 6.33 -31.50
N PHE A 424 -14.47 5.49 -30.46
CA PHE A 424 -13.20 4.98 -29.92
C PHE A 424 -12.63 3.80 -30.72
N LEU A 425 -11.31 3.62 -30.64
CA LEU A 425 -10.61 2.45 -31.18
C LEU A 425 -10.23 1.45 -30.08
N ILE A 426 -10.25 0.16 -30.41
CA ILE A 426 -9.81 -0.91 -29.49
C ILE A 426 -8.33 -0.72 -29.16
N GLY A 427 -7.99 -0.73 -27.87
CA GLY A 427 -6.65 -0.47 -27.35
C GLY A 427 -6.26 1.01 -27.25
N GLU A 428 -7.14 1.94 -27.65
CA GLU A 428 -6.92 3.37 -27.45
C GLU A 428 -6.92 3.73 -25.97
N GLN A 429 -6.00 4.62 -25.56
CA GLN A 429 -5.92 5.14 -24.20
C GLN A 429 -6.58 6.51 -24.13
N VAL A 430 -7.70 6.60 -23.42
CA VAL A 430 -8.51 7.83 -23.33
C VAL A 430 -8.66 8.28 -21.88
N ASP A 431 -8.88 9.58 -21.68
CA ASP A 431 -9.20 10.13 -20.37
C ASP A 431 -10.55 9.60 -19.89
N LYS A 432 -10.64 9.21 -18.60
CA LYS A 432 -11.87 8.72 -17.97
C LYS A 432 -13.07 9.61 -18.19
N ILE A 433 -12.87 10.93 -18.12
CA ILE A 433 -13.95 11.91 -18.27
C ILE A 433 -14.48 11.89 -19.71
N ARG A 434 -13.59 11.90 -20.70
CA ARG A 434 -13.96 11.82 -22.12
C ARG A 434 -14.68 10.51 -22.43
N PHE A 435 -14.20 9.39 -21.88
CA PHE A 435 -14.84 8.09 -22.00
C PHE A 435 -16.27 8.10 -21.44
N MET A 436 -16.45 8.64 -20.23
CA MET A 436 -17.78 8.75 -19.60
C MET A 436 -18.71 9.66 -20.39
N GLU A 437 -18.24 10.81 -20.89
CA GLU A 437 -19.03 11.76 -21.67
C GLU A 437 -19.50 11.15 -23.01
N GLU A 438 -18.62 10.48 -23.74
CA GLU A 438 -18.98 9.86 -25.01
C GLU A 438 -19.94 8.68 -24.81
N ASN A 439 -19.72 7.85 -23.78
CA ASN A 439 -20.63 6.75 -23.46
C ASN A 439 -22.01 7.26 -23.03
N LEU A 440 -22.09 8.34 -22.24
CA LEU A 440 -23.37 8.96 -21.89
C LEU A 440 -24.12 9.41 -23.15
N ARG A 441 -23.42 10.06 -24.10
CA ARG A 441 -24.01 10.47 -25.38
C ARG A 441 -24.54 9.28 -26.19
N CYS A 442 -23.76 8.21 -26.32
CA CYS A 442 -24.19 7.01 -27.04
C CYS A 442 -25.41 6.34 -26.39
N VAL A 443 -25.47 6.31 -25.06
CA VAL A 443 -26.63 5.77 -24.33
C VAL A 443 -27.88 6.62 -24.56
N GLU A 444 -27.75 7.95 -24.57
CA GLU A 444 -28.86 8.88 -24.90
C GLU A 444 -29.36 8.70 -26.34
N GLU A 445 -28.46 8.38 -27.27
CA GLU A 445 -28.77 8.08 -28.68
C GLU A 445 -29.28 6.62 -28.89
N GLY A 446 -29.29 5.79 -27.85
CA GLY A 446 -29.72 4.38 -27.91
C GLY A 446 -28.71 3.42 -28.55
N LEU A 447 -27.46 3.86 -28.72
CA LEU A 447 -26.34 3.09 -29.28
C LEU A 447 -25.65 2.25 -28.21
N LYS A 448 -24.83 1.29 -28.65
CA LYS A 448 -24.03 0.46 -27.72
C LYS A 448 -22.81 1.24 -27.19
N PRO A 449 -22.68 1.44 -25.86
CA PRO A 449 -21.53 2.13 -25.28
C PRO A 449 -20.25 1.29 -25.38
N ALA A 450 -19.10 1.97 -25.32
CA ALA A 450 -17.80 1.31 -25.29
C ALA A 450 -17.50 0.70 -23.91
N MET A 451 -16.75 -0.40 -23.92
CA MET A 451 -16.20 -1.03 -22.70
C MET A 451 -14.72 -0.71 -22.59
N ALA A 452 -14.27 -0.39 -21.38
CA ALA A 452 -12.88 -0.06 -21.11
C ALA A 452 -12.42 -0.64 -19.77
N GLU A 453 -11.13 -0.92 -19.66
CA GLU A 453 -10.47 -1.27 -18.41
C GLU A 453 -9.67 -0.08 -17.85
N PRO A 454 -9.63 0.12 -16.52
CA PRO A 454 -8.78 1.14 -15.93
C PRO A 454 -7.31 0.84 -16.19
N LEU A 455 -6.53 1.89 -16.46
CA LEU A 455 -5.10 1.79 -16.69
C LEU A 455 -4.36 2.65 -15.67
N VAL A 456 -3.31 2.08 -15.07
CA VAL A 456 -2.38 2.81 -14.22
C VAL A 456 -1.13 3.14 -15.02
N LEU A 457 -0.80 4.42 -15.14
CA LEU A 457 0.37 4.90 -15.88
C LEU A 457 1.39 5.54 -14.94
N GLY A 458 2.67 5.34 -15.25
CA GLY A 458 3.75 6.08 -14.59
C GLY A 458 3.66 7.57 -14.87
N ILE A 459 4.15 8.41 -13.95
CA ILE A 459 4.05 9.87 -14.07
C ILE A 459 4.69 10.43 -15.35
N THR A 460 5.76 9.80 -15.85
CA THR A 460 6.40 10.17 -17.13
C THR A 460 5.45 9.90 -18.31
N GLN A 461 4.85 8.71 -18.37
CA GLN A 461 3.91 8.33 -19.43
C GLN A 461 2.59 9.10 -19.34
N ALA A 462 2.08 9.34 -18.14
CA ALA A 462 0.89 10.16 -17.90
C ALA A 462 1.10 11.61 -18.35
N SER A 463 2.32 12.15 -18.22
CA SER A 463 2.65 13.52 -18.65
C SER A 463 2.76 13.65 -20.17
N LEU A 464 3.27 12.63 -20.86
CA LEU A 464 3.37 12.60 -22.33
C LEU A 464 2.00 12.41 -23.00
N SER A 465 1.07 11.73 -22.34
CA SER A 465 -0.29 11.45 -22.84
C SER A 465 -1.34 12.52 -22.46
N THR A 466 -0.89 13.73 -22.16
CA THR A 466 -1.77 14.87 -21.86
C THR A 466 -2.42 15.42 -23.13
N ASP A 467 -3.61 16.02 -23.00
CA ASP A 467 -4.35 16.58 -24.15
C ASP A 467 -3.63 17.81 -24.74
N SER A 468 -2.97 18.60 -23.89
CA SER A 468 -2.17 19.75 -24.33
C SER A 468 -0.83 19.28 -24.89
N PHE A 469 -0.70 19.31 -26.22
CA PHE A 469 0.56 19.00 -26.88
C PHE A 469 1.64 20.04 -26.55
N ILE A 470 1.28 21.29 -26.23
CA ILE A 470 2.22 22.34 -25.80
C ILE A 470 2.83 21.96 -24.45
N SER A 471 2.00 21.53 -23.49
CA SER A 471 2.46 21.05 -22.18
C SER A 471 3.30 19.77 -22.32
N ALA A 472 2.86 18.79 -23.13
CA ALA A 472 3.59 17.54 -23.35
C ALA A 472 4.97 17.79 -24.01
N ALA A 473 5.02 18.65 -25.03
CA ALA A 473 6.25 18.99 -25.75
C ALA A 473 7.31 19.67 -24.86
N SER A 474 6.90 20.33 -23.78
CA SER A 474 7.80 20.98 -22.81
C SER A 474 8.48 20.01 -21.84
N PHE A 475 8.01 18.75 -21.76
CA PHE A 475 8.53 17.77 -20.79
C PHE A 475 9.66 16.91 -21.37
N GLN A 476 9.35 15.99 -22.29
CA GLN A 476 10.29 15.06 -22.92
C GLN A 476 9.80 14.70 -24.34
N GLU A 477 10.67 14.09 -25.17
CA GLU A 477 10.33 13.59 -26.51
C GLU A 477 9.69 14.64 -27.45
N THR A 478 10.10 15.91 -27.37
CA THR A 478 9.51 17.06 -28.09
C THR A 478 9.25 16.79 -29.57
N THR A 479 10.21 16.22 -30.31
CA THR A 479 10.07 15.92 -31.74
C THR A 479 8.92 14.96 -32.02
N LYS A 480 8.77 13.92 -31.20
CA LYS A 480 7.71 12.92 -31.36
C LYS A 480 6.34 13.53 -31.08
N VAL A 481 6.22 14.28 -29.98
CA VAL A 481 4.97 14.96 -29.59
C VAL A 481 4.50 15.94 -30.69
N LEU A 482 5.41 16.78 -31.20
CA LEU A 482 5.07 17.75 -32.24
C LEU A 482 4.75 17.09 -33.59
N THR A 483 5.44 15.98 -33.93
CA THR A 483 5.13 15.22 -35.15
C THR A 483 3.74 14.62 -35.07
N GLU A 484 3.39 13.98 -33.96
CA GLU A 484 2.05 13.41 -33.74
C GLU A 484 0.97 14.49 -33.76
N ALA A 485 1.19 15.61 -33.06
CA ALA A 485 0.27 16.74 -33.06
C ALA A 485 0.06 17.32 -34.47
N SER A 486 1.11 17.39 -35.28
CA SER A 486 1.05 17.87 -36.66
C SER A 486 0.30 16.89 -37.58
N LEU A 487 0.53 15.58 -37.41
CA LEU A 487 -0.17 14.53 -38.18
C LEU A 487 -1.67 14.48 -37.86
N MET A 488 -2.04 14.71 -36.59
CA MET A 488 -3.43 14.71 -36.14
C MET A 488 -4.13 16.06 -36.32
N GLY A 489 -3.39 17.14 -36.59
CA GLY A 489 -3.94 18.49 -36.60
C GLY A 489 -4.51 18.92 -35.24
N LYS A 490 -3.85 18.55 -34.13
CA LYS A 490 -4.32 18.83 -32.76
C LYS A 490 -4.41 20.34 -32.49
N ASP A 491 -5.49 20.76 -31.86
CA ASP A 491 -5.69 22.09 -31.29
C ASP A 491 -5.52 22.08 -29.77
N ASP A 492 -5.05 23.19 -29.19
CA ASP A 492 -4.81 23.31 -27.74
C ASP A 492 -5.78 24.34 -27.12
N SER A 493 -6.55 23.90 -26.12
CA SER A 493 -7.55 24.72 -25.43
C SER A 493 -6.97 25.64 -24.33
N LEU A 494 -5.66 25.58 -24.07
CA LEU A 494 -4.94 26.38 -23.08
C LEU A 494 -5.60 26.41 -21.68
N ARG A 495 -5.95 25.23 -21.14
CA ARG A 495 -6.66 25.10 -19.83
C ARG A 495 -5.73 24.87 -18.64
N GLY A 496 -4.53 24.39 -18.88
CA GLY A 496 -3.48 24.13 -17.90
C GLY A 496 -2.57 25.32 -17.64
N LEU A 497 -1.63 25.12 -16.73
CA LEU A 497 -0.70 26.17 -16.28
C LEU A 497 0.45 26.35 -17.28
N LYS A 498 1.08 25.25 -17.72
CA LYS A 498 2.31 25.28 -18.53
C LYS A 498 2.10 25.96 -19.88
N GLU A 499 1.05 25.59 -20.59
CA GLU A 499 0.69 26.19 -21.87
C GLU A 499 0.47 27.72 -21.79
N ASN A 500 -0.20 28.21 -20.74
CA ASN A 500 -0.43 29.65 -20.56
C ASN A 500 0.86 30.38 -20.23
N VAL A 501 1.76 29.77 -19.43
CA VAL A 501 3.10 30.32 -19.17
C VAL A 501 3.92 30.41 -20.47
N ILE A 502 3.92 29.35 -21.29
CA ILE A 502 4.68 29.30 -22.56
C ILE A 502 4.19 30.37 -23.55
N VAL A 503 2.87 30.58 -23.63
CA VAL A 503 2.25 31.56 -24.55
C VAL A 503 2.28 32.99 -23.97
N GLY A 504 2.61 33.16 -22.69
CA GLY A 504 2.65 34.48 -22.03
C GLY A 504 1.28 35.02 -21.64
N ARG A 505 0.30 34.15 -21.35
CA ARG A 505 -1.03 34.51 -20.82
C ARG A 505 -1.07 34.34 -19.30
N LEU A 506 -2.07 34.96 -18.66
CA LEU A 506 -2.37 34.72 -17.25
C LEU A 506 -2.68 33.23 -17.04
N ILE A 507 -2.04 32.63 -16.03
CA ILE A 507 -2.31 31.24 -15.66
C ILE A 507 -3.74 31.10 -15.12
N PRO A 508 -4.47 30.03 -15.44
CA PRO A 508 -5.85 29.82 -14.99
C PRO A 508 -5.93 29.34 -13.53
N ALA A 509 -5.20 30.02 -12.63
CA ALA A 509 -5.15 29.74 -11.20
C ALA A 509 -4.84 31.03 -10.42
N GLY A 510 -5.14 31.04 -9.12
CA GLY A 510 -5.02 32.23 -8.27
C GLY A 510 -5.78 33.41 -8.89
N THR A 511 -5.13 34.57 -8.99
CA THR A 511 -5.71 35.80 -9.56
C THR A 511 -6.09 35.70 -11.04
N GLY A 512 -5.49 34.77 -11.79
CA GLY A 512 -5.81 34.53 -13.21
C GLY A 512 -6.96 33.55 -13.43
N TYR A 513 -7.61 33.07 -12.37
CA TYR A 513 -8.78 32.21 -12.49
C TYR A 513 -9.97 32.99 -13.06
N ARG A 514 -10.60 32.49 -14.14
CA ARG A 514 -11.62 33.23 -14.92
C ARG A 514 -12.73 33.83 -14.06
N ARG A 515 -13.22 33.09 -13.06
CA ARG A 515 -14.27 33.58 -12.16
C ARG A 515 -13.86 34.85 -11.42
N TYR A 516 -12.58 35.01 -11.07
CA TYR A 516 -12.08 36.22 -10.42
C TYR A 516 -11.83 37.35 -11.41
N MET A 517 -11.38 37.05 -12.62
CA MET A 517 -11.21 38.07 -13.68
C MET A 517 -12.54 38.63 -14.18
N GLU A 518 -13.58 37.79 -14.26
CA GLU A 518 -14.93 38.17 -14.67
C GLU A 518 -15.75 38.76 -13.52
N SER A 519 -15.23 38.73 -12.29
CA SER A 519 -15.87 39.41 -11.17
C SER A 519 -15.66 40.90 -11.32
N GLU A 520 -16.76 41.66 -11.41
CA GLU A 520 -16.71 43.12 -11.26
C GLU A 520 -16.35 43.44 -9.81
N ILE A 521 -15.07 43.70 -9.56
CA ILE A 521 -14.61 44.25 -8.30
C ILE A 521 -14.74 45.76 -8.42
N GLU A 522 -15.69 46.36 -7.70
CA GLU A 522 -15.63 47.79 -7.39
C GLU A 522 -14.40 48.01 -6.54
N VAL A 523 -13.30 48.41 -7.18
CA VAL A 523 -12.14 48.92 -6.47
C VAL A 523 -12.55 50.32 -6.01
N PRO A 524 -12.82 50.56 -4.71
CA PRO A 524 -13.03 51.92 -4.25
C PRO A 524 -11.80 52.70 -4.67
N ARG A 525 -11.99 53.84 -5.35
CA ARG A 525 -10.88 54.75 -5.68
C ARG A 525 -10.08 54.97 -4.39
N GLN A 526 -8.93 54.34 -4.30
CA GLN A 526 -7.91 54.68 -3.34
C GLN A 526 -7.08 55.73 -4.04
N PRO A 527 -7.36 57.05 -3.86
CA PRO A 527 -6.42 58.05 -4.31
C PRO A 527 -5.11 57.76 -3.59
N GLU A 528 -4.08 57.37 -4.35
CA GLU A 528 -2.72 57.37 -3.82
C GLU A 528 -2.46 58.77 -3.28
N ARG A 529 -2.09 58.88 -2.00
CA ARG A 529 -1.58 60.15 -1.49
C ARG A 529 -0.32 60.45 -2.32
N PRO A 530 -0.25 61.61 -2.99
CA PRO A 530 0.83 61.90 -3.94
C PRO A 530 2.22 61.76 -3.31
N ASP A 531 2.33 61.95 -1.99
CA ASP A 531 3.59 61.96 -1.27
C ASP A 531 3.89 60.65 -0.53
N ARG A 532 3.02 59.64 -0.56
CA ARG A 532 3.23 58.39 0.21
C ARG A 532 4.52 57.67 -0.17
N PHE A 533 4.84 57.65 -1.46
CA PHE A 533 6.08 57.06 -1.96
C PHE A 533 7.32 57.85 -1.48
N LEU A 534 7.22 59.17 -1.40
CA LEU A 534 8.28 60.05 -0.89
C LEU A 534 8.44 59.91 0.64
N GLU A 535 7.33 59.84 1.38
CA GLU A 535 7.32 59.58 2.84
C GLU A 535 7.91 58.20 3.18
N GLU A 536 7.56 57.14 2.44
CA GLU A 536 8.13 55.80 2.63
C GLU A 536 9.63 55.75 2.27
N LEU A 537 10.09 56.55 1.30
CA LEU A 537 11.50 56.73 0.94
C LEU A 537 12.30 57.53 1.98
N GLU A 538 11.67 58.51 2.63
CA GLU A 538 12.28 59.27 3.75
C GLU A 538 12.36 58.40 5.01
N GLU A 539 11.36 57.57 5.30
CA GLU A 539 11.35 56.67 6.45
C GLU A 539 12.30 55.47 6.29
N ASN A 540 12.44 54.94 5.07
CA ASN A 540 13.33 53.81 4.77
C ASN A 540 14.14 54.09 3.50
N PRO A 541 15.19 54.94 3.58
CA PRO A 541 16.06 55.17 2.44
C PRO A 541 16.70 53.83 2.04
N ILE A 542 16.47 53.42 0.80
CA ILE A 542 17.15 52.26 0.22
C ILE A 542 18.63 52.69 0.09
N ILE A 543 19.44 52.35 1.09
CA ILE A 543 20.88 52.57 1.07
C ILE A 543 21.42 51.70 -0.06
N GLY A 544 21.65 52.32 -1.22
CA GLY A 544 22.49 51.76 -2.26
C GLY A 544 23.87 51.53 -1.66
N LEU A 545 24.37 50.31 -1.79
CA LEU A 545 25.72 49.92 -1.42
C LEU A 545 26.72 51.00 -1.81
N ASP A 546 27.43 51.56 -0.81
CA ASP A 546 28.67 52.28 -1.02
C ASP A 546 29.63 51.34 -1.75
N VAL A 547 29.83 51.61 -3.04
CA VAL A 547 30.94 51.05 -3.81
C VAL A 547 32.08 52.06 -3.66
N GLU A 548 32.94 51.83 -2.68
CA GLU A 548 34.34 52.29 -2.70
C GLU A 548 35.26 51.13 -3.09
#